data_AF-A0A7X7QGH8-F1
#
_entry.id   AF-A0A7X7QGH8-F1
#
_cell.length_a   1.000
_cell.length_b   1.000
_cell.length_c   1.000
_cell.angle_alpha   90.00
_cell.angle_beta   90.00
_cell.angle_gamma   90.00
#
_symmetry.space_group_name_H-M   'P 1'
#
loop_
_entity.id
_entity.type
_entity.pdbx_description
1 polymer ?
#
loop_
_entity_poly.entity_id
_entity_poly.type
_entity_poly.pdbx_seq_one_letter_code
_entity_poly.pdbx_strand_id
1 'polypeptide(L)'
;MQPLRIALLHGLFILTFLGSGCSDQKQARISDAEDAGPVVRVTEPTLRKVTDYTYFTGRIEAPESVKVQARVTGYLVSVDFEPGAEVKVNQRLFQIDPRPYQAALDMAIGQVHLAEARLKLAEADYARAVEIAKTPGAISQQDVDKYAAAR
;
A
#
# COMPACT_ATOMS: atom_id res chain seq x y z
N MET A 1 -37.52 87.57 31.44
CA MET A 1 -38.19 88.89 31.45
C MET A 1 -39.32 88.84 30.43
N GLN A 2 -40.46 89.48 30.74
CA GLN A 2 -41.65 89.65 29.88
C GLN A 2 -41.31 90.52 28.63
N PRO A 3 -42.18 90.66 27.58
CA PRO A 3 -43.67 90.67 27.59
C PRO A 3 -44.32 89.94 26.36
N LEU A 4 -45.59 90.10 25.92
CA LEU A 4 -46.73 90.97 26.29
C LEU A 4 -48.12 90.34 25.95
N ARG A 5 -49.19 91.13 26.21
CA ARG A 5 -50.60 91.12 25.74
C ARG A 5 -50.85 90.50 24.34
N ILE A 6 -51.99 89.85 24.07
CA ILE A 6 -53.32 90.48 23.84
C ILE A 6 -54.48 89.66 24.44
N ALA A 7 -55.49 90.35 24.95
CA ALA A 7 -56.77 89.82 25.41
C ALA A 7 -57.93 90.65 24.81
N LEU A 8 -59.18 90.18 25.02
CA LEU A 8 -60.46 90.76 24.60
C LEU A 8 -60.81 90.75 23.08
N LEU A 9 -61.68 89.81 22.71
CA LEU A 9 -63.00 90.07 22.09
C LEU A 9 -63.82 88.77 22.15
N HIS A 10 -64.20 88.27 23.33
CA HIS A 10 -65.50 88.56 23.95
C HIS A 10 -66.68 88.76 22.98
N GLY A 11 -67.64 87.84 23.06
CA GLY A 11 -69.05 88.22 23.12
C GLY A 11 -69.77 88.50 21.80
N LEU A 12 -70.03 87.45 21.01
CA LEU A 12 -71.18 87.47 20.10
C LEU A 12 -71.87 86.09 20.10
N PHE A 13 -73.05 86.03 20.74
CA PHE A 13 -74.11 84.99 20.61
C PHE A 13 -73.64 83.52 20.68
N ILE A 14 -73.93 82.71 21.71
CA ILE A 14 -75.04 82.69 22.68
C ILE A 14 -76.40 83.04 22.05
N LEU A 15 -76.85 82.30 21.02
CA LEU A 15 -78.29 82.11 20.74
C LEU A 15 -78.67 80.91 19.85
N THR A 16 -78.08 79.72 20.03
CA THR A 16 -78.55 78.48 19.36
C THR A 16 -78.41 77.26 20.27
N PHE A 17 -79.07 77.32 21.42
CA PHE A 17 -79.22 76.19 22.34
C PHE A 17 -80.64 75.62 22.19
N LEU A 18 -80.84 74.61 21.32
CA LEU A 18 -81.94 73.63 21.39
C LEU A 18 -81.75 72.54 20.32
N GLY A 19 -81.48 71.29 20.72
CA GLY A 19 -81.23 70.19 19.77
C GLY A 19 -80.62 68.93 20.40
N SER A 20 -81.26 68.37 21.43
CA SER A 20 -80.86 67.09 22.01
C SER A 20 -81.25 65.91 21.10
N GLY A 21 -80.38 64.90 20.94
CA GLY A 21 -80.82 63.60 20.38
C GLY A 21 -79.73 62.64 19.87
N CYS A 22 -79.45 61.59 20.64
CA CYS A 22 -78.96 60.26 20.24
C CYS A 22 -77.63 60.10 19.45
N SER A 23 -76.56 59.86 20.22
CA SER A 23 -75.72 58.65 20.18
C SER A 23 -75.59 57.81 18.89
N ASP A 24 -74.36 57.72 18.38
CA ASP A 24 -73.76 56.42 17.99
C ASP A 24 -72.32 56.35 18.52
N GLN A 25 -72.07 55.42 19.45
CA GLN A 25 -70.82 55.30 20.19
C GLN A 25 -70.05 54.08 19.68
N LYS A 26 -69.16 54.29 18.70
CA LYS A 26 -68.20 53.26 18.26
C LYS A 26 -67.14 53.01 19.33
N GLN A 27 -67.53 52.27 20.37
CA GLN A 27 -66.63 51.69 21.36
C GLN A 27 -65.86 50.55 20.69
N ALA A 28 -64.54 50.68 20.55
CA ALA A 28 -63.71 49.55 20.20
C ALA A 28 -63.79 48.50 21.33
N ARG A 29 -64.30 47.31 21.05
CA ARG A 29 -64.19 46.17 21.96
C ARG A 29 -62.91 45.41 21.64
N ILE A 30 -62.00 45.40 22.60
CA ILE A 30 -60.97 44.38 22.72
C ILE A 30 -61.69 43.14 23.23
N SER A 31 -61.64 42.03 22.49
CA SER A 31 -62.18 40.75 22.92
C SER A 31 -61.06 39.87 23.46
N ASP A 32 -61.36 39.24 24.59
CA ASP A 32 -60.47 38.47 25.45
C ASP A 32 -59.65 37.37 24.75
N ALA A 33 -58.45 37.11 25.29
CA ALA A 33 -57.59 36.03 24.82
C ALA A 33 -58.08 34.68 25.37
N GLU A 34 -58.59 33.83 24.50
CA GLU A 34 -58.98 32.46 24.81
C GLU A 34 -57.75 31.53 24.74
N ASP A 35 -57.59 30.74 25.81
CA ASP A 35 -56.53 29.76 26.14
C ASP A 35 -55.50 29.42 25.03
N ALA A 36 -54.52 30.30 24.83
CA ALA A 36 -53.32 30.00 24.06
C ALA A 36 -52.29 29.27 24.95
N GLY A 37 -52.28 27.93 24.86
CA GLY A 37 -51.26 27.09 25.48
C GLY A 37 -49.82 27.56 25.15
N PRO A 38 -48.82 27.24 25.98
CA PRO A 38 -47.51 27.88 25.96
C PRO A 38 -46.86 27.82 24.57
N VAL A 39 -46.52 29.00 24.03
CA VAL A 39 -45.97 29.14 22.68
C VAL A 39 -44.59 28.50 22.58
N VAL A 40 -44.53 27.32 21.97
CA VAL A 40 -43.29 26.58 21.74
C VAL A 40 -42.74 26.81 20.34
N ARG A 41 -41.42 26.97 20.23
CA ARG A 41 -40.71 27.12 18.96
C ARG A 41 -40.38 25.75 18.37
N VAL A 42 -40.92 25.45 17.21
CA VAL A 42 -40.66 24.21 16.44
C VAL A 42 -39.84 24.50 15.18
N THR A 43 -39.27 23.47 14.56
CA THR A 43 -38.53 23.52 13.30
C THR A 43 -38.59 22.16 12.62
N GLU A 44 -38.74 22.13 11.31
CA GLU A 44 -38.84 20.89 10.53
C GLU A 44 -37.46 20.22 10.35
N PRO A 45 -37.33 18.91 10.59
CA PRO A 45 -36.06 18.19 10.42
C PRO A 45 -35.72 18.03 8.93
N THR A 46 -34.58 18.57 8.51
CA THR A 46 -34.07 18.37 7.14
C THR A 46 -33.36 17.03 7.02
N LEU A 47 -33.98 16.07 6.32
CA LEU A 47 -33.34 14.79 5.99
C LEU A 47 -32.14 15.03 5.06
N ARG A 48 -30.94 14.70 5.56
CA ARG A 48 -29.70 14.74 4.78
C ARG A 48 -28.94 13.44 5.00
N LYS A 49 -28.43 12.85 3.92
CA LYS A 49 -27.56 11.68 4.01
C LYS A 49 -26.25 12.10 4.67
N VAL A 50 -25.99 11.54 5.86
CA VAL A 50 -24.71 11.65 6.56
C VAL A 50 -23.95 10.33 6.42
N THR A 51 -22.62 10.40 6.48
CA THR A 51 -21.74 9.23 6.49
C THR A 51 -21.16 9.11 7.88
N ASP A 52 -21.49 8.03 8.58
CA ASP A 52 -20.87 7.71 9.86
C ASP A 52 -19.46 7.14 9.62
N TYR A 53 -18.49 7.64 10.39
CA TYR A 53 -17.11 7.19 10.35
C TYR A 53 -16.75 6.48 11.65
N THR A 54 -16.23 5.27 11.55
CA THR A 54 -15.71 4.51 12.69
C THR A 54 -14.21 4.36 12.56
N TYR A 55 -13.47 4.80 13.57
CA TYR A 55 -12.02 4.73 13.61
C TYR A 55 -11.56 3.43 14.27
N PHE A 56 -10.69 2.68 13.60
CA PHE A 56 -10.09 1.46 14.11
C PHE A 56 -8.57 1.56 14.04
N THR A 57 -7.88 1.06 15.06
CA THR A 57 -6.41 0.92 15.06
C THR A 57 -6.01 -0.33 14.30
N GLY A 58 -5.40 -0.18 13.13
CA GLY A 58 -4.80 -1.26 12.36
C GLY A 58 -3.27 -1.26 12.45
N ARG A 59 -2.66 -2.43 12.25
CA ARG A 59 -1.21 -2.58 12.01
C ARG A 59 -1.01 -2.97 10.55
N ILE A 60 -0.03 -2.36 9.89
CA ILE A 60 0.41 -2.73 8.55
C ILE A 60 1.71 -3.52 8.68
N GLU A 61 1.86 -4.56 7.88
CA GLU A 61 3.06 -5.39 7.78
C GLU A 61 3.42 -5.57 6.30
N ALA A 62 4.67 -5.95 6.01
CA ALA A 62 5.09 -6.20 4.64
C ALA A 62 4.39 -7.46 4.09
N PRO A 63 3.89 -7.45 2.83
CA PRO A 63 3.23 -8.61 2.24
C PRO A 63 4.18 -9.81 2.09
N GLU A 64 5.46 -9.54 1.88
CA GLU A 64 6.54 -10.52 1.88
C GLU A 64 7.71 -10.00 2.72
N SER A 65 8.36 -10.90 3.45
CA SER A 65 9.54 -10.58 4.26
C SER A 65 10.52 -11.75 4.21
N VAL A 66 11.76 -11.50 3.80
CA VAL A 66 12.79 -12.53 3.61
C VAL A 66 14.05 -12.19 4.40
N LYS A 67 14.54 -13.14 5.18
CA LYS A 67 15.82 -13.02 5.89
C LYS A 67 16.95 -13.53 4.99
N VAL A 68 17.70 -12.62 4.39
CA VAL A 68 18.87 -12.95 3.56
C VAL A 68 19.94 -13.62 4.43
N GLN A 69 20.42 -14.79 3.99
CA GLN A 69 21.45 -15.59 4.68
C GLN A 69 22.43 -16.17 3.66
N ALA A 70 23.70 -16.27 4.04
CA ALA A 70 24.72 -16.91 3.22
C ALA A 70 24.47 -18.44 3.17
N ARG A 71 24.45 -19.01 1.97
CA ARG A 71 24.35 -20.47 1.74
C ARG A 71 25.69 -21.19 1.85
N VAL A 72 26.78 -20.43 1.93
CA VAL A 72 28.17 -20.91 1.92
C VAL A 72 28.97 -20.19 3.00
N THR A 73 30.00 -20.83 3.53
CA THR A 73 30.85 -20.30 4.60
C THR A 73 32.07 -19.59 4.03
N GLY A 74 32.49 -18.47 4.63
CA GLY A 74 33.69 -17.78 4.18
C GLY A 74 33.81 -16.37 4.73
N TYR A 75 34.89 -15.70 4.34
CA TYR A 75 35.12 -14.31 4.70
C TYR A 75 34.31 -13.38 3.79
N LEU A 76 33.70 -12.36 4.38
CA LEU A 76 33.02 -11.29 3.66
C LEU A 76 34.08 -10.35 3.06
N VAL A 77 34.01 -10.14 1.75
CA VAL A 77 34.92 -9.28 0.98
C VAL A 77 34.33 -7.88 0.81
N SER A 78 33.04 -7.79 0.46
CA SER A 78 32.36 -6.51 0.27
C SER A 78 30.85 -6.58 0.56
N VAL A 79 30.28 -5.40 0.84
CA VAL A 79 28.84 -5.13 0.94
C VAL A 79 28.51 -4.14 -0.17
N ASP A 80 27.61 -4.51 -1.07
CA ASP A 80 27.41 -3.87 -2.38
C ASP A 80 26.06 -3.14 -2.49
N PHE A 81 25.54 -2.65 -1.36
CA PHE A 81 24.30 -1.88 -1.30
C PHE A 81 24.31 -0.88 -0.13
N GLU A 82 23.51 0.18 -0.24
CA GLU A 82 23.32 1.17 0.83
C GLU A 82 22.18 0.74 1.77
N PRO A 83 22.32 0.86 3.10
CA PRO A 83 21.26 0.50 4.04
C PRO A 83 19.95 1.26 3.78
N GLY A 84 18.87 0.52 3.55
CA GLY A 84 17.54 1.10 3.27
C GLY A 84 17.28 1.41 1.78
N ALA A 85 18.25 1.19 0.89
CA ALA A 85 18.02 1.29 -0.55
C ALA A 85 17.13 0.16 -1.08
N GLU A 86 16.39 0.44 -2.16
CA GLU A 86 15.65 -0.58 -2.91
C GLU A 86 16.62 -1.48 -3.68
N VAL A 87 16.45 -2.80 -3.55
CA VAL A 87 17.31 -3.82 -4.19
C VAL A 87 16.49 -4.73 -5.10
N LYS A 88 17.09 -5.10 -6.24
CA LYS A 88 16.42 -5.93 -7.26
C LYS A 88 16.74 -7.41 -7.07
N VAL A 89 15.85 -8.27 -7.55
CA VAL A 89 16.11 -9.72 -7.64
C VAL A 89 17.39 -9.96 -8.46
N ASN A 90 18.24 -10.89 -7.99
CA ASN A 90 19.57 -11.19 -8.54
C ASN A 90 20.62 -10.06 -8.46
N GLN A 91 20.35 -8.95 -7.74
CA GLN A 91 21.39 -7.98 -7.41
C GLN A 91 22.39 -8.57 -6.41
N ARG A 92 23.69 -8.36 -6.63
CA ARG A 92 24.73 -8.74 -5.67
C ARG A 92 24.66 -7.79 -4.46
N LEU A 93 24.41 -8.36 -3.28
CA LEU A 93 24.36 -7.62 -2.01
C LEU A 93 25.65 -7.80 -1.18
N PHE A 94 26.24 -8.99 -1.27
CA PHE A 94 27.42 -9.39 -0.51
C PHE A 94 28.36 -10.20 -1.40
N GLN A 95 29.66 -9.96 -1.30
CA GLN A 95 30.68 -10.82 -1.90
C GLN A 95 31.36 -11.63 -0.81
N ILE A 96 31.29 -12.96 -0.89
CA ILE A 96 32.09 -13.88 -0.06
C ILE A 96 33.36 -14.21 -0.85
N ASP A 97 34.49 -14.45 -0.15
CA ASP A 97 35.77 -14.79 -0.78
C ASP A 97 35.62 -16.01 -1.73
N PRO A 98 35.77 -15.82 -3.06
CA PRO A 98 35.55 -16.88 -4.02
C PRO A 98 36.73 -17.83 -4.13
N ARG A 99 37.93 -17.49 -3.63
CA ARG A 99 39.16 -18.26 -3.85
C ARG A 99 39.07 -19.75 -3.46
N PRO A 100 38.57 -20.14 -2.26
CA PRO A 100 38.43 -21.56 -1.93
C PRO A 100 37.40 -22.29 -2.82
N TYR A 101 36.35 -21.59 -3.26
CA TYR A 101 35.32 -22.14 -4.13
C TYR A 101 35.80 -22.29 -5.58
N GLN A 102 36.58 -21.33 -6.08
CA GLN A 102 37.21 -21.41 -7.39
C GLN A 102 38.23 -22.56 -7.42
N ALA A 103 39.10 -22.67 -6.42
CA ALA A 103 40.04 -23.79 -6.33
C ALA A 103 39.33 -25.16 -6.28
N ALA A 104 38.20 -25.27 -5.57
CA ALA A 104 37.38 -26.49 -5.55
C ALA A 104 36.74 -26.79 -6.92
N LEU A 105 36.26 -25.76 -7.63
CA LEU A 105 35.73 -25.87 -8.99
C LEU A 105 36.81 -26.31 -9.98
N ASP A 106 37.99 -25.68 -9.95
CA ASP A 106 39.12 -26.00 -10.82
C ASP A 106 39.61 -27.45 -10.60
N MET A 107 39.66 -27.91 -9.34
CA MET A 107 39.97 -29.31 -9.02
C MET A 107 38.91 -30.28 -9.56
N ALA A 108 37.62 -29.94 -9.48
CA ALA A 108 36.54 -30.78 -10.00
C ALA A 108 36.58 -30.85 -11.55
N ILE A 109 36.81 -29.72 -12.22
CA ILE A 109 37.01 -29.65 -13.68
C ILE A 109 38.23 -30.49 -14.10
N GLY A 110 39.34 -30.39 -13.37
CA GLY A 110 40.53 -31.23 -13.61
C GLY A 110 40.26 -32.73 -13.46
N GLN A 111 39.41 -33.14 -12.52
CA GLN A 111 38.98 -34.54 -12.37
C GLN A 111 38.09 -35.00 -13.54
N VAL A 112 37.19 -34.14 -14.01
CA VAL A 112 36.37 -34.42 -15.21
C VAL A 112 37.28 -34.63 -16.43
N HIS A 113 38.21 -33.70 -16.70
CA HIS A 113 39.14 -33.85 -17.84
C HIS A 113 40.05 -35.07 -17.73
N LEU A 114 40.47 -35.45 -16.51
CA LEU A 114 41.22 -36.68 -16.29
C LEU A 114 40.37 -37.93 -16.59
N ALA A 115 39.09 -37.93 -16.24
CA ALA A 115 38.16 -39.01 -16.57
C ALA A 115 37.88 -39.09 -18.07
N GLU A 116 37.64 -37.95 -18.74
CA GLU A 116 37.47 -37.84 -20.19
C GLU A 116 38.70 -38.36 -20.96
N ALA A 117 39.91 -37.98 -20.51
CA ALA A 117 41.16 -38.44 -21.11
C ALA A 117 41.37 -39.95 -20.93
N ARG A 118 41.00 -40.51 -19.77
CA ARG A 118 41.05 -41.95 -19.50
C ARG A 118 40.05 -42.72 -20.35
N LEU A 119 38.81 -42.25 -20.46
CA LEU A 119 37.79 -42.84 -21.32
C LEU A 119 38.26 -42.84 -22.78
N LYS A 120 38.73 -41.70 -23.29
CA LYS A 120 39.25 -41.59 -24.66
C LYS A 120 40.45 -42.51 -24.93
N LEU A 121 41.33 -42.71 -23.94
CA LEU A 121 42.44 -43.67 -24.04
C LEU A 121 41.92 -45.12 -24.09
N ALA A 122 40.99 -45.49 -23.19
CA ALA A 122 40.39 -46.82 -23.17
C ALA A 122 39.63 -47.14 -24.46
N GLU A 123 38.87 -46.18 -25.01
CA GLU A 123 38.20 -46.33 -26.31
C GLU A 123 39.21 -46.53 -27.46
N ALA A 124 40.30 -45.76 -27.47
CA ALA A 124 41.34 -45.88 -28.49
C ALA A 124 42.13 -47.20 -28.39
N ASP A 125 42.41 -47.67 -27.17
CA ASP A 125 43.09 -48.94 -26.92
C ASP A 125 42.19 -50.14 -27.24
N TYR A 126 40.90 -50.09 -26.89
CA TYR A 126 39.91 -51.09 -27.28
C TYR A 126 39.72 -51.14 -28.81
N ALA A 127 39.57 -50.00 -29.47
CA ALA A 127 39.47 -49.94 -30.94
C ALA A 127 40.73 -50.54 -31.59
N ARG A 128 41.93 -50.24 -31.07
CA ARG A 128 43.19 -50.83 -31.54
C ARG A 128 43.21 -52.36 -31.34
N ALA A 129 42.77 -52.85 -30.17
CA ALA A 129 42.71 -54.29 -29.89
C ALA A 129 41.76 -55.04 -30.84
N VAL A 130 40.58 -54.46 -31.13
CA VAL A 130 39.61 -55.00 -32.09
C VAL A 130 40.17 -55.04 -33.51
N GLU A 131 40.91 -54.02 -33.94
CA GLU A 131 41.56 -54.03 -35.26
C GLU A 131 42.67 -55.09 -35.35
N ILE A 132 43.48 -55.26 -34.29
CA ILE A 132 44.54 -56.29 -34.26
C ILE A 132 43.95 -57.70 -34.25
N ALA A 133 42.82 -57.93 -33.56
CA ALA A 133 42.13 -59.22 -33.48
C ALA A 133 41.63 -59.76 -34.83
N LYS A 134 41.57 -58.93 -35.88
CA LYS A 134 41.26 -59.35 -37.25
C LYS A 134 42.38 -60.21 -37.86
N THR A 135 43.61 -60.10 -37.36
CA THR A 135 44.75 -60.91 -37.78
C THR A 135 44.87 -62.16 -36.89
N PRO A 136 44.74 -63.37 -37.44
CA PRO A 136 44.80 -64.60 -36.64
C PRO A 136 46.08 -64.71 -35.80
N GLY A 137 45.92 -64.89 -34.49
CA GLY A 137 47.03 -65.07 -33.55
C GLY A 137 47.76 -63.80 -33.11
N ALA A 138 47.35 -62.61 -33.54
CA ALA A 138 48.03 -61.35 -33.20
C ALA A 138 47.72 -60.81 -31.79
N ILE A 139 46.60 -61.22 -31.17
CA ILE A 139 46.20 -60.87 -29.80
C ILE A 139 45.28 -61.95 -29.22
N SER A 140 45.27 -62.12 -27.89
CA SER A 140 44.36 -63.04 -27.19
C SER A 140 42.98 -62.43 -27.00
N GLN A 141 41.92 -63.26 -27.01
CA GLN A 141 40.55 -62.80 -26.70
C GLN A 141 40.47 -62.19 -25.27
N GLN A 142 41.18 -62.79 -24.31
CA GLN A 142 41.27 -62.27 -22.93
C GLN A 142 41.83 -60.83 -22.87
N ASP A 143 42.74 -60.46 -23.78
CA ASP A 143 43.27 -59.09 -23.83
C ASP A 143 42.25 -58.13 -24.44
N VAL A 144 41.50 -58.54 -25.46
CA VAL A 144 40.39 -57.75 -26.04
C VAL A 144 39.31 -57.50 -24.98
N ASP A 145 38.90 -58.53 -24.24
CA ASP A 145 37.92 -58.42 -23.13
C ASP A 145 38.41 -57.49 -22.03
N LYS A 146 39.72 -57.50 -21.73
CA LYS A 146 40.34 -56.59 -20.75
C LYS A 146 40.25 -55.12 -21.20
N TYR A 147 40.45 -54.82 -22.48
CA TYR A 147 40.25 -53.46 -23.00
C TYR A 147 38.75 -53.10 -23.08
N ALA A 148 37.88 -54.07 -23.36
CA ALA A 148 36.42 -53.87 -23.36
C ALA A 148 35.89 -53.49 -21.96
N ALA A 149 36.42 -54.12 -20.91
CA ALA A 149 36.06 -53.84 -19.51
C ALA A 149 36.69 -52.55 -18.94
N ALA A 150 37.64 -51.94 -19.66
CA ALA A 150 38.27 -50.68 -19.27
C ALA A 150 37.59 -49.43 -19.88
N ARG A 151 36.62 -49.65 -20.78
CA ARG A 151 35.83 -48.64 -21.48
C ARG A 151 34.54 -48.30 -20.74
#